data_AF-A0A7S2L3T0-F1
#
_entry.id   AF-A0A7S2L3T0-F1
#
_cell.length_a   1.000
_cell.length_b   1.000
_cell.length_c   1.000
_cell.angle_alpha   90.00
_cell.angle_beta   90.00
_cell.angle_gamma   90.00
#
_symmetry.space_group_name_H-M   'P 1'
#
loop_
_entity.id
_entity.type
_entity.pdbx_description
1 polymer ?
#
loop_
_entity_poly.entity_id
_entity_poly.type
_entity_poly.pdbx_seq_one_letter_code
_entity_poly.pdbx_strand_id
1 'polypeptide(L)'
;MNADAESDKMMYCAACGTPEVDDVKLKDCSACKSVRYCGVKCQRDHRPQHKRDCKMRAAELRDEILFKQPEISHLGDCPICCLPLRIDAKKSTMMSCYSKTICNGCEYANRMR
;
A
#
# COMPACT_ATOMS: atom_id res chain seq x y z
N MET A 1 -24.82 3.46 17.75
CA MET A 1 -25.16 4.22 16.53
C MET A 1 -24.14 5.32 16.40
N ASN A 2 -23.19 5.23 15.48
CA ASN A 2 -22.45 6.37 14.95
C ASN A 2 -22.20 6.02 13.49
N ALA A 3 -22.95 6.70 12.63
CA ALA A 3 -22.81 6.60 11.19
C ALA A 3 -21.54 7.34 10.82
N ASP A 4 -20.54 6.60 10.37
CA ASP A 4 -19.43 7.15 9.61
C ASP A 4 -20.02 7.73 8.33
N ALA A 5 -20.33 9.03 8.36
CA ALA A 5 -20.70 9.80 7.19
C ALA A 5 -19.44 9.93 6.33
N GLU A 6 -19.23 8.93 5.47
CA GLU A 6 -18.21 8.92 4.44
C GLU A 6 -18.46 10.11 3.52
N SER A 7 -17.72 11.19 3.77
CA SER A 7 -17.72 12.38 2.92
C SER A 7 -17.17 11.94 1.56
N ASP A 8 -18.09 11.72 0.62
CA ASP A 8 -17.81 11.45 -0.79
C ASP A 8 -16.93 12.59 -1.31
N LYS A 9 -15.61 12.36 -1.28
CA LYS A 9 -14.63 13.38 -1.62
C LYS A 9 -14.64 13.49 -3.14
N MET A 10 -15.53 14.34 -3.65
CA MET A 10 -15.67 14.60 -5.08
C MET A 10 -14.29 14.95 -5.65
N MET A 11 -13.85 14.17 -6.64
CA MET A 11 -12.55 14.35 -7.29
C MET A 11 -12.72 15.27 -8.49
N TYR A 12 -11.68 16.04 -8.83
CA TYR A 12 -11.75 17.00 -9.92
C TYR A 12 -10.57 16.84 -10.88
N CYS A 13 -10.79 17.14 -12.15
CA CYS A 13 -9.71 17.24 -13.12
C CYS A 13 -8.78 18.39 -12.73
N ALA A 14 -7.49 18.11 -12.58
CA ALA A 14 -6.49 19.11 -12.18
C ALA A 14 -6.28 20.24 -13.21
N ALA A 15 -6.73 20.07 -14.46
CA ALA A 15 -6.58 21.09 -15.50
C ALA A 15 -7.82 21.98 -15.65
N CYS A 16 -9.02 21.39 -15.69
CA CYS A 16 -10.27 22.10 -16.03
C CYS A 16 -11.28 22.14 -14.88
N GLY A 17 -11.00 21.50 -13.76
CA GLY A 17 -11.89 21.49 -12.59
C GLY A 17 -13.18 20.68 -12.78
N THR A 18 -13.32 19.91 -13.87
CA THR A 18 -14.50 19.06 -14.07
C THR A 18 -14.54 17.97 -12.99
N PRO A 19 -15.65 17.83 -12.25
CA PRO A 19 -15.78 16.77 -11.26
C PRO A 19 -15.84 15.38 -11.91
N GLU A 20 -15.40 14.38 -11.15
CA GLU A 20 -15.70 12.97 -11.41
C GLU A 20 -17.17 12.73 -11.10
N VAL A 21 -17.95 12.47 -12.14
CA VAL A 21 -19.38 12.12 -12.10
C VAL A 21 -19.58 10.85 -12.93
N ASP A 22 -20.76 10.23 -12.89
CA ASP A 22 -21.01 8.95 -13.58
C ASP A 22 -20.57 8.93 -15.06
N ASP A 23 -20.75 10.04 -15.78
CA ASP A 23 -20.38 10.17 -17.19
C ASP A 23 -18.91 10.56 -17.45
N VAL A 24 -18.17 11.01 -16.43
CA VAL A 24 -16.80 11.53 -16.56
C VAL A 24 -15.86 10.79 -15.63
N LYS A 25 -15.18 9.78 -16.19
CA LYS A 25 -14.14 9.04 -15.47
C LYS A 25 -12.79 9.75 -15.53
N LEU A 26 -12.28 10.18 -14.38
CA LEU A 26 -10.95 10.78 -14.30
C LEU A 26 -9.86 9.69 -14.30
N LYS A 27 -8.71 9.99 -14.90
CA LYS A 27 -7.55 9.11 -14.98
C LYS A 27 -6.38 9.71 -14.23
N ASP A 28 -5.75 8.94 -13.37
CA ASP A 28 -4.55 9.38 -12.65
C ASP A 28 -3.39 9.68 -13.62
N CYS A 29 -2.53 10.62 -13.23
CA CYS A 29 -1.23 10.79 -13.86
C CYS A 29 -0.40 9.51 -13.66
N SER A 30 -0.03 8.83 -14.75
CA SER A 30 0.68 7.55 -14.70
C SER A 30 2.06 7.61 -14.02
N ALA A 31 2.68 8.80 -13.97
CA ALA A 31 4.01 8.97 -13.38
C ALA A 31 3.97 9.20 -11.86
N CYS A 32 3.10 10.10 -11.38
CA CYS A 32 3.10 10.54 -9.99
C CYS A 32 1.87 10.09 -9.18
N LYS A 33 0.78 9.68 -9.85
CA LYS A 33 -0.50 9.27 -9.25
C LYS A 33 -1.17 10.31 -8.32
N SER A 34 -0.66 11.55 -8.25
CA SER A 34 -1.18 12.60 -7.35
C SER A 34 -2.37 13.38 -7.89
N VAL A 35 -2.51 13.46 -9.20
CA VAL A 35 -3.52 14.29 -9.87
C VAL A 35 -4.24 13.48 -10.92
N ARG A 36 -5.49 13.88 -11.21
CA ARG A 36 -6.34 13.20 -12.19
C ARG A 36 -6.76 14.12 -13.33
N TYR A 37 -7.05 13.52 -14.49
CA TYR A 37 -7.48 14.22 -15.69
C TYR A 37 -8.66 13.54 -16.33
N CYS A 38 -9.63 14.31 -16.85
CA CYS A 38 -10.73 13.78 -17.65
C CYS A 38 -10.27 13.29 -19.04
N GLY A 39 -9.05 13.64 -19.46
CA GLY A 39 -8.48 13.16 -20.71
C GLY A 39 -7.05 13.64 -20.99
N VAL A 40 -6.49 13.14 -22.10
CA VAL A 40 -5.10 13.40 -22.52
C VAL A 40 -4.88 14.88 -22.85
N LYS A 41 -5.90 15.58 -23.36
CA LYS A 41 -5.82 17.03 -23.64
C LYS A 41 -5.53 17.81 -22.36
N CYS A 42 -6.36 17.63 -21.33
CA CYS A 42 -6.18 18.25 -20.03
C CYS A 42 -4.84 17.90 -19.37
N GLN A 43 -4.38 16.66 -19.53
CA GLN A 43 -3.05 16.26 -19.05
C GLN A 43 -1.92 17.02 -19.76
N ARG A 44 -2.01 17.20 -21.09
CA ARG A 44 -1.01 17.93 -21.88
C ARG A 44 -1.01 19.42 -21.56
N ASP A 45 -2.19 20.02 -21.43
CA ASP A 45 -2.37 21.44 -21.16
C ASP A 45 -1.83 21.81 -19.77
N HIS A 46 -2.08 20.98 -18.76
CA HIS A 46 -1.59 21.17 -17.39
C HIS A 46 -0.13 20.72 -17.17
N ARG A 47 0.50 20.07 -18.17
CA ARG A 47 1.86 19.53 -18.05
C ARG A 47 2.92 20.57 -17.65
N PRO A 48 2.94 21.81 -18.17
CA PRO A 48 3.95 22.80 -17.79
C PRO A 48 3.92 23.16 -16.31
N GLN A 49 2.71 23.29 -15.74
CA GLN A 49 2.50 23.61 -14.32
C GLN A 49 2.81 22.39 -13.44
N HIS A 50 2.40 21.20 -13.87
CA HIS A 50 2.57 19.97 -13.10
C HIS A 50 3.99 19.38 -13.10
N LYS A 51 4.80 19.67 -14.11
CA LYS A 51 6.05 18.93 -14.42
C LYS A 51 6.99 18.80 -13.22
N ARG A 52 7.17 19.87 -12.44
CA ARG A 52 8.07 19.87 -11.28
C ARG A 52 7.59 18.91 -10.20
N ASP A 53 6.34 19.08 -9.77
CA ASP A 53 5.74 18.28 -8.70
C ASP A 53 5.57 16.82 -9.13
N CYS A 54 5.24 16.60 -10.41
CA CYS A 54 5.20 15.26 -11.00
C CYS A 54 6.53 14.54 -10.86
N LYS A 55 7.65 15.21 -11.15
CA LYS A 55 8.99 14.62 -11.08
C LYS A 55 9.37 14.30 -9.64
N MET A 56 9.07 15.20 -8.71
CA MET A 56 9.35 15.01 -7.28
C MET A 56 8.58 13.82 -6.72
N ARG A 57 7.26 13.78 -6.89
CA ARG A 57 6.45 12.65 -6.41
C ARG A 57 6.80 11.33 -7.10
N ALA A 58 7.11 11.35 -8.39
CA ALA A 58 7.53 10.15 -9.09
C ALA A 58 8.88 9.62 -8.57
N ALA A 59 9.77 10.48 -8.07
CA ALA A 59 11.00 10.06 -7.40
C ALA A 59 10.69 9.46 -6.01
N GLU A 60 9.86 10.11 -5.21
CA GLU A 60 9.42 9.58 -3.92
C GLU A 60 8.76 8.21 -4.05
N LEU A 61 7.85 8.02 -5.02
CA LEU A 61 7.22 6.74 -5.27
C LEU A 61 8.23 5.65 -5.66
N ARG A 62 9.32 6.01 -6.36
CA ARG A 62 10.40 5.05 -6.67
C ARG A 62 11.16 4.69 -5.42
N ASP A 63 11.49 5.66 -4.58
CA ASP A 63 12.17 5.42 -3.31
C ASP A 63 11.29 4.57 -2.37
N GLU A 64 10.00 4.87 -2.28
CA GLU A 64 9.02 4.04 -1.56
C GLU A 64 9.05 2.60 -2.07
N ILE A 65 9.02 2.36 -3.38
CA ILE A 65 9.06 0.99 -3.94
C ILE A 65 10.40 0.29 -3.64
N LEU A 66 11.52 1.02 -3.74
CA LEU A 66 12.87 0.46 -3.55
C LEU A 66 13.17 0.15 -2.08
N PHE A 67 12.69 0.98 -1.16
CA PHE A 67 13.04 0.93 0.26
C PHE A 67 11.91 0.46 1.17
N LYS A 68 10.71 0.21 0.65
CA LYS A 68 9.63 -0.38 1.45
C LYS A 68 10.08 -1.75 1.93
N GLN A 69 10.31 -1.84 3.23
CA GLN A 69 10.62 -3.11 3.87
C GLN A 69 9.47 -4.10 3.61
N PRO A 70 9.79 -5.35 3.22
CA PRO A 70 8.77 -6.37 3.14
C PRO A 70 8.16 -6.58 4.52
N GLU A 71 6.90 -7.03 4.60
CA GLU A 71 6.25 -7.37 5.88
C GLU A 71 6.88 -8.58 6.59
N ILE A 72 7.99 -9.09 6.04
CA ILE A 72 8.73 -10.25 6.52
C ILE A 72 9.56 -9.79 7.72
N SER A 73 9.38 -10.47 8.86
CA SER A 73 10.18 -10.20 10.04
C SER A 73 11.63 -10.62 9.83
N HIS A 74 12.57 -9.92 10.48
CA HIS A 74 13.96 -10.38 10.66
C HIS A 74 14.05 -11.78 11.31
N LEU A 75 12.96 -12.26 11.90
CA LEU A 75 12.83 -13.61 12.47
C LEU A 75 12.85 -14.71 11.40
N GLY A 76 12.66 -14.38 10.11
CA GLY A 76 12.64 -15.35 9.01
C GLY A 76 11.32 -16.12 8.91
N ASP A 77 11.37 -17.33 8.36
CA ASP A 77 10.21 -18.19 8.16
C ASP A 77 10.08 -19.26 9.25
N CYS A 78 8.85 -19.71 9.50
CA CYS A 78 8.61 -20.82 10.40
C CYS A 78 9.21 -22.11 9.80
N PRO A 79 10.05 -22.86 10.54
CA PRO A 79 10.72 -24.06 10.01
C PRO A 79 9.80 -25.25 9.74
N ILE A 80 8.51 -25.15 10.10
CA ILE A 80 7.52 -26.22 9.94
C ILE A 80 6.62 -25.97 8.73
N CYS A 81 6.10 -24.74 8.58
CA CYS A 81 5.17 -24.39 7.51
C CYS A 81 5.73 -23.43 6.45
N CYS A 82 6.98 -22.98 6.61
CA CYS A 82 7.67 -22.04 5.72
C CYS A 82 6.93 -20.71 5.51
N LEU A 83 6.03 -20.34 6.43
CA LEU A 83 5.36 -19.04 6.43
C LEU A 83 6.19 -18.01 7.19
N PRO A 84 6.22 -16.73 6.74
CA PRO A 84 6.92 -15.67 7.45
C PRO A 84 6.50 -15.56 8.91
N LEU A 85 7.48 -15.60 9.81
CA LEU A 85 7.24 -15.29 11.22
C LEU A 85 6.87 -13.81 11.30
N ARG A 86 5.76 -13.51 11.98
CA ARG A 86 5.30 -12.13 12.15
C ARG A 86 6.26 -11.40 13.10
N ILE A 87 6.50 -10.11 12.86
CA ILE A 87 7.28 -9.23 13.76
C ILE A 87 6.63 -9.17 15.15
N ASP A 88 5.30 -9.27 15.20
CA ASP A 88 4.54 -9.32 16.44
C ASP A 88 4.91 -10.56 17.28
N ALA A 89 5.61 -10.30 18.39
CA ALA A 89 6.06 -11.33 19.34
C ALA A 89 4.90 -12.17 19.91
N LYS A 90 3.65 -11.69 19.85
CA LYS A 90 2.48 -12.46 20.29
C LYS A 90 2.07 -13.56 19.32
N LYS A 91 2.58 -13.58 18.09
CA LYS A 91 2.19 -14.52 17.03
C LYS A 91 3.20 -15.63 16.77
N SER A 92 4.30 -15.62 17.50
CA SER A 92 5.39 -16.60 17.40
C SER A 92 5.85 -17.01 18.79
N THR A 93 6.35 -18.23 18.93
CA THR A 93 6.84 -18.77 20.20
C THR A 93 8.14 -19.52 20.00
N MET A 94 9.00 -19.55 21.02
CA MET A 94 10.26 -20.27 21.00
C MET A 94 10.04 -21.68 21.55
N MET A 95 10.38 -22.71 20.77
CA MET A 95 10.36 -24.08 21.25
C MET A 95 11.57 -24.36 22.14
N SER A 96 11.32 -24.81 23.36
CA SER A 96 12.35 -25.03 24.39
C SER A 96 13.34 -26.16 24.06
N CYS A 97 12.94 -27.15 23.24
CA CYS A 97 13.76 -28.33 22.97
C CYS A 97 14.87 -28.13 21.93
N TYR A 98 14.79 -27.11 21.06
CA TYR A 98 15.81 -26.83 20.04
C TYR A 98 16.00 -25.33 19.75
N SER A 99 15.46 -24.45 20.60
CA SER A 99 15.64 -22.99 20.57
C SER A 99 15.33 -22.31 19.24
N LYS A 100 14.40 -22.86 18.45
CA LYS A 100 13.91 -22.18 17.23
C LYS A 100 12.52 -21.59 17.47
N THR A 101 12.31 -20.45 16.84
CA THR A 101 11.01 -19.78 16.83
C THR A 101 10.10 -20.44 15.79
N ILE A 102 8.88 -20.76 16.19
CA ILE A 102 7.81 -21.27 15.31
C ILE A 102 6.60 -20.35 15.39
N CYS A 103 5.72 -20.41 14.39
CA CYS A 103 4.46 -19.67 14.45
C CYS A 103 3.50 -20.33 15.45
N ASN A 104 2.64 -19.53 16.09
CA ASN A 104 1.65 -20.06 17.05
C ASN A 104 0.69 -21.08 16.43
N GLY A 105 0.48 -21.04 15.11
CA GLY A 105 -0.31 -22.06 14.42
C GLY A 105 0.33 -23.45 14.52
N CYS A 106 1.64 -23.53 14.31
CA CYS A 106 2.38 -24.79 14.45
C CYS A 106 2.52 -25.22 15.91
N GLU A 107 2.70 -24.28 16.84
CA GLU A 107 2.69 -24.57 18.28
C GLU A 107 1.33 -25.13 18.73
N TYR A 108 0.24 -24.46 18.34
CA TYR A 108 -1.11 -24.93 18.64
C TYR A 108 -1.36 -26.32 18.07
N ALA A 109 -1.00 -26.57 16.81
CA ALA A 109 -1.13 -27.89 16.20
C ALA A 109 -0.33 -28.98 16.96
N ASN A 110 0.86 -28.64 17.47
CA ASN A 110 1.66 -29.54 18.30
C ASN A 110 1.00 -29.81 19.67
N ARG A 111 0.36 -28.81 20.28
CA ARG A 111 -0.37 -28.96 21.56
C ARG A 111 -1.67 -29.77 21.45
N MET A 112 -2.23 -29.87 20.26
CA MET A 112 -3.46 -30.62 19.98
C MET A 112 -3.20 -32.10 19.63
N ARG A 113 -1.94 -32.55 19.67
CA ARG A 113 -1.57 -33.97 19.63
C ARG A 113 -1.72 -34.61 21.01
#